data_AF-A0A7W5D3B9-F1
#
_entry.id   AF-A0A7W5D3B9-F1
#
_cell.length_a   1.000
_cell.length_b   1.000
_cell.length_c   1.000
_cell.angle_alpha   90.00
_cell.angle_beta   90.00
_cell.angle_gamma   90.00
#
_symmetry.space_group_name_H-M   'P 1'
#
loop_
_entity.id
_entity.type
_entity.pdbx_description
1 polymer ?
#
loop_
_entity_poly.entity_id
_entity_poly.type
_entity_poly.pdbx_seq_one_letter_code
_entity_poly.pdbx_strand_id
1 'polypeptide(L)'
;MAPNTENPIAPASQPPYYAGRPIAFSGYVDNFENPITAMEFSLDGGASWTPYPTAAVDKRRGVNWSFVYTPPQPGRYLLQARPVTAAGPSCLVAGFPFEALPLGSSFGSARIRGVGATYADARVFRSRELAGLTPEEAAFMAQSLGIRTIYDLRTAAEVAARPEPFLLGTKTVALTPSAEGRQKDAEKRLVAGVIEKYGQPEERMRANYRKYVAEYPLVGQALRSMAAERRPALVHCVNGKDRTGVLCATLLRVAGATEAEVMEDYLRVNNDHADLIAAEAQRLGAGMTAHERDCLMSFLEARPSYLQAYFDEVDRRYGSFDAYVREGLHLTPEAIEQLRALVG
;
A
#
# COMPACT_ATOMS: atom_id res chain seq x y z
N MET A 1 -24.62 -10.19 20.11
CA MET A 1 -24.45 -8.88 20.79
C MET A 1 -24.92 -7.82 19.81
N ALA A 2 -25.97 -7.08 20.16
CA ALA A 2 -26.42 -5.95 19.35
C ALA A 2 -25.30 -4.89 19.30
N PRO A 3 -24.99 -4.28 18.14
CA PRO A 3 -24.02 -3.19 18.08
C PRO A 3 -24.48 -2.06 19.00
N ASN A 4 -23.55 -1.56 19.81
CA ASN A 4 -23.79 -0.58 20.87
C ASN A 4 -24.29 0.75 20.27
N THR A 5 -25.60 1.03 20.41
CA THR A 5 -26.31 2.19 19.82
C THR A 5 -26.21 3.48 20.65
N GLU A 6 -25.29 3.56 21.62
CA GLU A 6 -25.21 4.70 22.54
C GLU A 6 -24.34 5.87 22.05
N ASN A 7 -23.64 5.73 20.91
CA ASN A 7 -23.05 6.90 20.26
C ASN A 7 -24.00 7.37 19.16
N PRO A 8 -24.69 8.52 19.33
CA PRO A 8 -25.66 8.97 18.37
C PRO A 8 -25.07 9.07 16.97
N ILE A 9 -23.76 9.35 16.81
CA ILE A 9 -23.11 9.68 15.53
C ILE A 9 -22.35 8.49 14.89
N ALA A 10 -22.52 7.26 15.39
CA ALA A 10 -21.83 6.12 14.82
C ALA A 10 -22.28 5.83 13.36
N PRO A 11 -21.36 5.55 12.42
CA PRO A 11 -21.69 5.12 11.08
C PRO A 11 -22.44 3.79 11.10
N ALA A 12 -23.48 3.68 10.28
CA ALA A 12 -24.23 2.45 10.09
C ALA A 12 -23.41 1.39 9.32
N SER A 13 -22.47 1.82 8.48
CA SER A 13 -21.43 0.95 7.90
C SER A 13 -20.29 0.77 8.91
N GLN A 14 -19.81 -0.47 9.11
CA GLN A 14 -18.62 -0.66 9.93
C GLN A 14 -17.35 -0.33 9.15
N PRO A 15 -16.34 0.28 9.79
CA PRO A 15 -15.04 0.47 9.16
C PRO A 15 -14.41 -0.89 8.84
N PRO A 16 -13.49 -0.96 7.86
CA PRO A 16 -12.90 0.17 7.13
C PRO A 16 -13.82 0.81 6.07
N TYR A 17 -13.66 2.11 5.83
CA TYR A 17 -14.34 2.84 4.76
C TYR A 17 -13.45 2.99 3.53
N TYR A 18 -14.02 3.25 2.35
CA TYR A 18 -13.24 3.40 1.12
C TYR A 18 -13.64 4.65 0.34
N ALA A 19 -12.66 5.34 -0.23
CA ALA A 19 -12.90 6.43 -1.16
C ALA A 19 -13.68 5.93 -2.37
N GLY A 20 -14.71 6.64 -2.80
CA GLY A 20 -15.63 6.21 -3.86
C GLY A 20 -16.71 5.23 -3.40
N ARG A 21 -16.73 4.82 -2.12
CA ARG A 21 -17.86 4.07 -1.52
C ARG A 21 -18.66 4.96 -0.58
N PRO A 22 -20.00 4.87 -0.58
CA PRO A 22 -20.83 5.62 0.35
C PRO A 22 -20.66 5.13 1.80
N ILE A 23 -20.58 6.06 2.73
CA ILE A 23 -20.56 5.85 4.17
C ILE A 23 -21.85 6.47 4.73
N ALA A 24 -22.64 5.67 5.43
CA ALA A 24 -23.86 6.14 6.07
C ALA A 24 -23.60 6.48 7.54
N PHE A 25 -23.89 7.70 7.93
CA PHE A 25 -23.86 8.22 9.29
C PHE A 25 -25.29 8.39 9.77
N SER A 26 -25.57 8.02 11.01
CA SER A 26 -26.84 8.31 11.68
C SER A 26 -26.58 9.09 12.94
N GLY A 27 -27.63 9.72 13.49
CA GLY A 27 -27.55 10.70 14.56
C GLY A 27 -28.84 10.89 15.31
N TYR A 28 -28.75 11.28 16.58
CA TYR A 28 -29.84 11.90 17.32
C TYR A 28 -29.37 13.25 17.85
N VAL A 29 -30.22 14.26 17.77
CA VAL A 29 -30.01 15.56 18.42
C VAL A 29 -31.32 16.04 19.03
N ASP A 30 -31.24 16.66 20.19
CA ASP A 30 -32.37 17.29 20.86
C ASP A 30 -32.01 18.73 21.20
N ASN A 31 -32.97 19.63 21.08
CA ASN A 31 -32.81 21.02 21.47
C ASN A 31 -34.04 21.41 22.31
N PHE A 32 -33.98 20.99 23.57
CA PHE A 32 -35.03 21.06 24.59
C PHE A 32 -35.91 22.33 24.56
N GLU A 33 -35.31 23.49 24.29
CA GLU A 33 -36.01 24.77 24.33
C GLU A 33 -36.56 25.23 22.97
N ASN A 34 -35.90 24.82 21.87
CA ASN A 34 -36.11 25.42 20.56
C ASN A 34 -36.32 24.37 19.45
N PRO A 35 -37.36 24.53 18.61
CA PRO A 35 -37.53 23.74 17.39
C PRO A 35 -36.27 23.72 16.53
N ILE A 36 -35.83 22.52 16.15
CA ILE A 36 -34.76 22.32 15.17
C ILE A 36 -35.40 22.47 13.78
N THR A 37 -34.93 23.44 13.00
CA THR A 37 -35.42 23.78 11.66
C THR A 37 -34.57 23.18 10.54
N ALA A 38 -33.31 22.85 10.83
CA ALA A 38 -32.43 22.14 9.92
C ALA A 38 -31.30 21.42 10.67
N MET A 39 -30.69 20.44 9.99
CA MET A 39 -29.38 19.90 10.33
C MET A 39 -28.35 20.44 9.35
N GLU A 40 -27.25 20.97 9.86
CA GLU A 40 -26.12 21.41 9.05
C GLU A 40 -24.95 20.42 9.18
N PHE A 41 -24.32 20.12 8.05
CA PHE A 41 -23.13 19.27 7.97
C PHE A 41 -21.95 19.99 7.33
N SER A 42 -20.75 19.68 7.80
CA SER A 42 -19.48 20.19 7.27
C SER A 42 -18.44 19.07 7.20
N LEU A 43 -17.57 19.14 6.19
CA LEU A 43 -16.42 18.23 5.97
C LEU A 43 -15.10 19.00 5.78
N ASP A 44 -15.12 20.33 5.96
CA ASP A 44 -14.00 21.24 5.72
C ASP A 44 -13.58 21.99 6.99
N GLY A 45 -13.80 21.38 8.16
CA GLY A 45 -13.47 21.98 9.45
C GLY A 45 -14.42 23.12 9.86
N GLY A 46 -15.62 23.15 9.30
CA GLY A 46 -16.65 24.15 9.61
C GLY A 46 -16.50 25.45 8.83
N ALA A 47 -15.65 25.48 7.79
CA ALA A 47 -15.53 26.63 6.90
C ALA A 47 -16.81 26.84 6.07
N SER A 48 -17.45 25.75 5.65
CA SER A 48 -18.77 25.76 5.03
C SER A 48 -19.73 24.76 5.69
N TRP A 49 -21.02 25.10 5.68
CA TRP A 49 -22.09 24.30 6.27
C TRP A 49 -23.22 24.13 5.25
N THR A 50 -23.61 22.89 5.02
CA THR A 50 -24.74 22.58 4.12
C THR A 50 -25.98 22.28 4.96
N PRO A 51 -27.04 23.11 4.89
CA PRO A 51 -28.27 22.90 5.66
C PRO A 51 -29.22 21.91 4.97
N TYR A 52 -29.78 21.01 5.76
CA TYR A 52 -30.82 20.06 5.39
C TYR A 52 -32.05 20.31 6.27
N PRO A 53 -33.15 20.84 5.71
CA PRO A 53 -34.35 21.17 6.47
C PRO A 53 -34.94 19.94 7.17
N THR A 54 -35.42 20.14 8.39
CA THR A 54 -36.17 19.12 9.13
C THR A 54 -37.66 19.35 8.93
N ALA A 55 -38.44 18.27 8.81
CA ALA A 55 -39.91 18.37 8.87
C ALA A 55 -40.32 18.89 10.25
N ALA A 56 -41.40 19.70 10.35
CA ALA A 56 -41.80 20.43 11.56
C ALA A 56 -41.56 19.65 12.88
N VAL A 57 -40.44 19.95 13.54
CA VAL A 57 -40.03 19.34 14.82
C VAL A 57 -40.44 20.32 15.91
N ASP A 58 -41.28 19.91 16.86
CA ASP A 58 -41.56 20.74 18.02
C ASP A 58 -40.48 20.55 19.10
N LYS A 59 -40.42 21.47 20.08
CA LYS A 59 -39.44 21.44 21.18
C LYS A 59 -39.52 20.21 22.10
N ARG A 60 -40.50 19.32 21.91
CA ARG A 60 -40.70 18.12 22.74
C ARG A 60 -40.17 16.86 22.03
N ARG A 61 -39.61 17.00 20.82
CA ARG A 61 -39.10 15.90 20.00
C ARG A 61 -37.73 16.24 19.44
N GLY A 62 -36.74 15.39 19.67
CA GLY A 62 -35.47 15.48 18.97
C GLY A 62 -35.55 15.01 17.52
N VAL A 63 -34.46 15.22 16.79
CA VAL A 63 -34.29 14.83 15.39
C VAL A 63 -33.37 13.64 15.31
N ASN A 64 -33.89 12.53 14.78
CA ASN A 64 -33.05 11.47 14.23
C ASN A 64 -32.68 11.84 12.80
N TRP A 65 -31.40 11.81 12.46
CA TRP A 65 -30.91 12.15 11.13
C TRP A 65 -30.06 11.02 10.54
N SER A 66 -30.00 11.00 9.21
CA SER A 66 -29.12 10.13 8.44
C SER A 66 -28.42 10.98 7.39
N PHE A 67 -27.12 10.79 7.24
CA PHE A 67 -26.28 11.50 6.29
C PHE A 67 -25.40 10.50 5.54
N VAL A 68 -25.37 10.57 4.22
CA VAL A 68 -24.52 9.69 3.40
C VAL A 68 -23.46 10.55 2.74
N TYR A 69 -22.20 10.15 2.92
CA TYR A 69 -21.07 10.79 2.26
C TYR A 69 -20.25 9.76 1.51
N THR A 70 -19.90 10.09 0.28
CA THR A 70 -18.97 9.31 -0.53
C THR A 70 -17.64 10.08 -0.59
N PRO A 71 -16.60 9.64 0.12
CA PRO A 71 -15.32 10.32 0.11
C PRO A 71 -14.73 10.29 -1.30
N PRO A 72 -14.44 11.43 -1.93
CA PRO A 72 -13.96 11.44 -3.31
C PRO A 72 -12.53 10.92 -3.43
N GLN A 73 -11.74 11.02 -2.35
CA GLN A 73 -10.34 10.61 -2.32
C GLN A 73 -10.01 9.85 -1.03
N PRO A 74 -8.95 9.02 -1.02
CA PRO A 74 -8.48 8.40 0.22
C PRO A 74 -7.99 9.46 1.19
N GLY A 75 -8.14 9.23 2.49
CA GLY A 75 -7.67 10.15 3.52
C GLY A 75 -8.57 10.21 4.75
N ARG A 76 -8.23 11.14 5.64
CA ARG A 76 -8.99 11.40 6.87
C ARG A 76 -9.94 12.55 6.66
N TYR A 77 -11.14 12.38 7.20
CA TYR A 77 -12.23 13.32 7.13
C TYR A 77 -12.76 13.55 8.54
N LEU A 78 -13.26 14.75 8.79
CA LEU A 78 -14.02 15.07 9.99
C LEU A 78 -15.40 15.51 9.56
N LEU A 79 -16.39 14.61 9.70
CA LEU A 79 -17.78 15.01 9.53
C LEU A 79 -18.19 15.80 10.77
N GLN A 80 -18.60 17.05 10.59
CA GLN A 80 -19.17 17.86 11.64
C GLN A 80 -20.67 18.04 11.41
N ALA A 81 -21.46 17.95 12.46
CA ALA A 81 -22.90 18.13 12.42
C ALA A 81 -23.36 19.08 13.53
N ARG A 82 -24.34 19.94 13.22
CA ARG A 82 -25.00 20.82 14.20
C ARG A 82 -26.47 21.07 13.86
N PRO A 83 -27.35 21.25 14.86
CA PRO A 83 -28.72 21.68 14.62
C PRO A 83 -28.79 23.19 14.37
N VAL A 84 -29.79 23.60 13.60
CA VAL A 84 -30.17 25.00 13.37
C VAL A 84 -31.56 25.25 13.94
N THR A 85 -31.75 26.42 14.54
CA THR A 85 -33.04 26.88 15.07
C THR A 85 -33.41 28.22 14.44
N ALA A 86 -34.56 28.78 14.82
CA ALA A 86 -34.94 30.15 14.45
C ALA A 86 -33.94 31.22 14.92
N ALA A 87 -33.20 30.97 16.01
CA ALA A 87 -32.17 31.87 16.52
C ALA A 87 -30.82 31.71 15.76
N GLY A 88 -30.72 30.74 14.87
CA GLY A 88 -29.51 30.41 14.13
C GLY A 88 -28.91 29.05 14.48
N PRO A 89 -27.71 28.75 13.96
CA PRO A 89 -27.00 27.49 14.20
C PRO A 89 -26.51 27.37 15.65
N SER A 90 -26.51 26.15 16.17
CA SER A 90 -25.97 25.83 17.49
C SER A 90 -24.45 26.04 17.56
N CYS A 91 -23.96 26.50 18.72
CA CYS A 91 -22.52 26.51 19.02
C CYS A 91 -21.98 25.11 19.36
N LEU A 92 -22.85 24.16 19.72
CA LEU A 92 -22.48 22.77 19.94
C LEU A 92 -22.38 22.06 18.59
N VAL A 93 -21.17 21.68 18.25
CA VAL A 93 -20.83 20.92 17.04
C VAL A 93 -20.32 19.56 17.44
N ALA A 94 -20.93 18.52 16.88
CA ALA A 94 -20.44 17.17 17.05
C ALA A 94 -19.56 16.78 15.86
N GLY A 95 -18.39 16.21 16.15
CA GLY A 95 -17.41 15.81 15.15
C GLY A 95 -17.22 14.30 15.11
N PHE A 96 -17.17 13.73 13.92
CA PHE A 96 -16.92 12.32 13.68
C PHE A 96 -15.73 12.14 12.74
N PRO A 97 -14.54 11.82 13.28
CA PRO A 97 -13.39 11.52 12.45
C PRO A 97 -13.54 10.13 11.82
N PHE A 98 -13.26 10.03 10.53
CA PHE A 98 -13.19 8.76 9.83
C PHE A 98 -12.11 8.76 8.76
N GLU A 99 -11.72 7.57 8.34
CA GLU A 99 -10.67 7.38 7.33
C GLU A 99 -11.21 6.54 6.18
N ALA A 100 -11.02 7.04 4.96
CA ALA A 100 -11.38 6.37 3.73
C ALA A 100 -10.12 5.78 3.09
N LEU A 101 -10.06 4.46 2.97
CA LEU A 101 -9.00 3.71 2.29
C LEU A 101 -9.12 3.86 0.76
N PRO A 102 -8.03 3.70 0.00
CA PRO A 102 -8.13 3.62 -1.46
C PRO A 102 -8.90 2.37 -1.92
N LEU A 103 -9.76 2.51 -2.92
CA LEU A 103 -10.38 1.38 -3.63
C LEU A 103 -9.39 0.64 -4.56
N GLY A 104 -8.35 1.35 -5.03
CA GLY A 104 -7.31 0.87 -5.94
C GLY A 104 -6.22 1.93 -6.10
N SER A 105 -5.07 1.55 -6.66
CA SER A 105 -3.76 2.25 -6.65
C SER A 105 -2.89 1.91 -5.42
N SER A 106 -2.34 2.89 -4.73
CA SER A 106 -1.46 2.72 -3.59
C SER A 106 -1.75 3.78 -2.55
N PHE A 107 -1.30 3.58 -1.32
CA PHE A 107 -1.48 4.53 -0.23
C PHE A 107 -0.14 5.13 0.18
N GLY A 108 -0.17 6.45 0.43
CA GLY A 108 0.90 7.17 1.08
C GLY A 108 2.19 7.33 0.28
N SER A 109 3.15 7.96 0.93
CA SER A 109 4.50 8.25 0.42
C SER A 109 5.28 6.98 0.03
N ALA A 110 5.05 5.88 0.76
CA ALA A 110 5.68 4.59 0.51
C ALA A 110 5.00 3.79 -0.61
N ARG A 111 3.89 4.27 -1.22
CA ARG A 111 3.17 3.57 -2.30
C ARG A 111 2.72 2.16 -1.89
N ILE A 112 2.12 2.06 -0.71
CA ILE A 112 1.67 0.77 -0.14
C ILE A 112 0.49 0.24 -0.94
N ARG A 113 0.53 -1.02 -1.37
CA ARG A 113 -0.60 -1.68 -2.03
C ARG A 113 -0.69 -3.16 -1.68
N GLY A 114 -1.88 -3.73 -1.87
CA GLY A 114 -2.11 -5.17 -1.74
C GLY A 114 -1.35 -5.98 -2.79
N VAL A 115 -1.04 -7.23 -2.45
CA VAL A 115 -0.45 -8.27 -3.31
C VAL A 115 -1.53 -9.31 -3.57
N GLY A 116 -1.93 -9.49 -4.83
CA GLY A 116 -2.91 -10.51 -5.23
C GLY A 116 -4.38 -10.21 -4.88
N ALA A 117 -4.63 -9.11 -4.19
CA ALA A 117 -5.97 -8.71 -3.77
C ALA A 117 -6.14 -7.18 -3.85
N THR A 118 -7.40 -6.73 -3.83
CA THR A 118 -7.70 -5.30 -3.67
C THR A 118 -7.17 -4.80 -2.33
N TYR A 119 -7.00 -3.48 -2.19
CA TYR A 119 -6.55 -2.90 -0.92
C TYR A 119 -7.46 -3.26 0.25
N ALA A 120 -8.74 -3.54 -0.02
CA ALA A 120 -9.73 -3.90 0.97
C ALA A 120 -9.53 -5.30 1.56
N ASP A 121 -9.15 -6.24 0.69
CA ASP A 121 -9.10 -7.67 1.02
C ASP A 121 -7.67 -8.16 1.28
N ALA A 122 -6.68 -7.34 0.94
CA ALA A 122 -5.28 -7.71 1.05
C ALA A 122 -4.84 -7.93 2.50
N ARG A 123 -4.12 -9.03 2.71
CA ARG A 123 -3.37 -9.28 3.95
C ARG A 123 -1.87 -9.23 3.71
N VAL A 124 -1.42 -9.38 2.48
CA VAL A 124 -0.03 -9.11 2.09
C VAL A 124 0.04 -7.82 1.32
N PHE A 125 0.94 -6.95 1.74
CA PHE A 125 1.18 -5.64 1.15
C PHE A 125 2.61 -5.55 0.62
N ARG A 126 2.80 -4.67 -0.35
CA ARG A 126 4.12 -4.28 -0.84
C ARG A 126 4.24 -2.76 -0.94
N SER A 127 5.47 -2.25 -0.82
CA SER A 127 5.75 -0.82 -0.88
C SER A 127 7.19 -0.52 -1.32
N ARG A 128 7.48 0.77 -1.51
CA ARG A 128 8.83 1.34 -1.42
C ARG A 128 9.32 1.33 0.03
N GLU A 129 10.55 1.80 0.25
CA GLU A 129 11.08 2.05 1.59
C GLU A 129 10.15 2.95 2.42
N LEU A 130 10.20 2.75 3.73
CA LEU A 130 9.32 3.38 4.71
C LEU A 130 9.96 4.61 5.37
N ALA A 131 11.14 5.02 4.92
CA ALA A 131 11.92 6.10 5.56
C ALA A 131 11.19 7.45 5.53
N GLY A 132 10.29 7.65 4.56
CA GLY A 132 9.48 8.85 4.42
C GLY A 132 8.09 8.77 5.06
N LEU A 133 7.76 7.69 5.79
CA LEU A 133 6.43 7.56 6.40
C LEU A 133 6.17 8.68 7.39
N THR A 134 4.99 9.28 7.30
CA THR A 134 4.49 10.14 8.38
C THR A 134 4.01 9.29 9.56
N PRO A 135 3.93 9.85 10.78
CA PRO A 135 3.34 9.16 11.94
C PRO A 135 1.91 8.63 11.66
N GLU A 136 1.15 9.35 10.83
CA GLU A 136 -0.20 8.97 10.42
C GLU A 136 -0.19 7.74 9.50
N GLU A 137 0.70 7.71 8.50
CA GLU A 137 0.85 6.57 7.60
C GLU A 137 1.36 5.32 8.35
N ALA A 138 2.27 5.53 9.30
CA ALA A 138 2.75 4.48 10.21
C ALA A 138 1.61 3.90 11.07
N ALA A 139 0.81 4.77 11.69
CA ALA A 139 -0.34 4.36 12.49
C ALA A 139 -1.38 3.61 11.63
N PHE A 140 -1.62 4.10 10.42
CA PHE A 140 -2.52 3.49 9.45
C PHE A 140 -2.10 2.05 9.08
N MET A 141 -0.83 1.86 8.75
CA MET A 141 -0.28 0.53 8.47
C MET A 141 -0.50 -0.44 9.63
N ALA A 142 -0.20 -0.02 10.86
CA ALA A 142 -0.29 -0.88 12.02
C ALA A 142 -1.74 -1.14 12.46
N GLN A 143 -2.60 -0.11 12.44
CA GLN A 143 -3.94 -0.16 13.01
C GLN A 143 -4.99 -0.57 11.98
N SER A 144 -5.05 0.15 10.86
CA SER A 144 -6.09 -0.03 9.83
C SER A 144 -5.81 -1.22 8.93
N LEU A 145 -4.56 -1.39 8.46
CA LEU A 145 -4.18 -2.56 7.64
C LEU A 145 -3.84 -3.80 8.48
N GLY A 146 -3.68 -3.61 9.79
CA GLY A 146 -3.33 -4.69 10.69
C GLY A 146 -1.97 -5.32 10.39
N ILE A 147 -1.04 -4.59 9.74
CA ILE A 147 0.30 -5.10 9.44
C ILE A 147 1.01 -5.42 10.76
N ARG A 148 1.60 -6.60 10.84
CA ARG A 148 2.31 -7.09 12.04
C ARG A 148 3.75 -7.44 11.75
N THR A 149 4.10 -7.67 10.49
CA THR A 149 5.43 -8.06 10.08
C THR A 149 5.86 -7.32 8.83
N ILE A 150 7.04 -6.74 8.88
CA ILE A 150 7.67 -6.03 7.78
C ILE A 150 8.88 -6.86 7.36
N TYR A 151 8.90 -7.27 6.10
CA TYR A 151 10.05 -7.94 5.49
C TYR A 151 10.84 -6.89 4.71
N ASP A 152 11.93 -6.43 5.33
CA ASP A 152 12.84 -5.44 4.75
C ASP A 152 13.93 -6.15 3.93
N LEU A 153 13.85 -6.03 2.61
CA LEU A 153 14.79 -6.64 1.66
C LEU A 153 15.97 -5.71 1.33
N ARG A 154 16.09 -4.56 2.00
CA ARG A 154 17.20 -3.61 1.79
C ARG A 154 18.52 -4.18 2.29
N THR A 155 19.60 -3.71 1.69
CA THR A 155 20.96 -4.02 2.17
C THR A 155 21.25 -3.24 3.45
N ALA A 156 22.24 -3.69 4.21
CA ALA A 156 22.69 -2.94 5.39
C ALA A 156 23.11 -1.49 5.05
N ALA A 157 23.69 -1.26 3.86
CA ALA A 157 24.07 0.07 3.40
C ALA A 157 22.85 0.95 3.08
N GLU A 158 21.82 0.39 2.42
CA GLU A 158 20.57 1.09 2.15
C GLU A 158 19.81 1.46 3.43
N VAL A 159 19.74 0.52 4.39
CA VAL A 159 19.14 0.77 5.71
C VAL A 159 19.89 1.88 6.46
N ALA A 160 21.23 1.86 6.44
CA ALA A 160 22.04 2.89 7.10
C ALA A 160 21.91 4.27 6.44
N ALA A 161 21.78 4.33 5.10
CA ALA A 161 21.62 5.58 4.36
C ALA A 161 20.23 6.20 4.57
N ARG A 162 19.20 5.37 4.76
CA ARG A 162 17.79 5.77 4.85
C ARG A 162 17.09 4.99 5.96
N PRO A 163 17.37 5.29 7.24
CA PRO A 163 16.76 4.59 8.36
C PRO A 163 15.24 4.79 8.38
N GLU A 164 14.51 3.74 8.75
CA GLU A 164 13.05 3.76 8.83
C GLU A 164 12.58 4.12 10.24
N PRO A 165 11.40 4.76 10.39
CA PRO A 165 10.85 5.08 11.70
C PRO A 165 10.48 3.81 12.46
N PHE A 166 10.46 3.90 13.79
CA PHE A 166 9.96 2.81 14.63
C PHE A 166 8.44 2.69 14.48
N LEU A 167 7.98 1.56 13.93
CA LEU A 167 6.57 1.26 13.72
C LEU A 167 6.02 0.43 14.88
N LEU A 168 5.42 1.11 15.86
CA LEU A 168 4.86 0.49 17.06
C LEU A 168 3.86 -0.62 16.72
N GLY A 169 3.98 -1.77 17.40
CA GLY A 169 3.10 -2.93 17.19
C GLY A 169 3.43 -3.78 15.97
N THR A 170 4.51 -3.46 15.24
CA THR A 170 5.04 -4.26 14.14
C THR A 170 6.40 -4.83 14.50
N LYS A 171 6.77 -5.94 13.87
CA LYS A 171 8.14 -6.47 13.89
C LYS A 171 8.76 -6.33 12.51
N THR A 172 10.06 -6.03 12.45
CA THR A 172 10.82 -5.98 11.19
C THR A 172 11.75 -7.18 11.11
N VAL A 173 11.63 -7.94 10.03
CA VAL A 173 12.53 -9.04 9.66
C VAL A 173 13.43 -8.54 8.55
N ALA A 174 14.69 -8.24 8.89
CA ALA A 174 15.70 -7.84 7.92
C ALA A 174 16.19 -9.08 7.15
N LEU A 175 15.96 -9.07 5.84
CA LEU A 175 16.34 -10.14 4.91
C LEU A 175 17.43 -9.63 3.98
N THR A 176 18.58 -9.30 4.57
CA THR A 176 19.70 -8.63 3.90
C THR A 176 20.34 -9.53 2.83
N PRO A 177 20.32 -9.15 1.53
CA PRO A 177 20.99 -9.90 0.48
C PRO A 177 22.52 -9.98 0.68
N SER A 178 23.10 -11.17 0.52
CA SER A 178 24.53 -11.41 0.77
C SER A 178 25.48 -10.78 -0.27
N ALA A 179 24.98 -10.46 -1.46
CA ALA A 179 25.82 -10.13 -2.63
C ALA A 179 26.06 -8.62 -2.88
N GLU A 180 25.40 -7.73 -2.15
CA GLU A 180 25.40 -6.29 -2.47
C GLU A 180 26.45 -5.46 -1.68
N GLY A 181 27.53 -6.09 -1.21
CA GLY A 181 28.68 -5.40 -0.60
C GLY A 181 29.49 -4.49 -1.55
N ARG A 182 29.02 -4.21 -2.77
CA ARG A 182 29.71 -3.38 -3.78
C ARG A 182 28.87 -2.21 -4.30
N GLN A 183 28.02 -1.64 -3.46
CA GLN A 183 27.24 -0.43 -3.77
C GLN A 183 28.09 0.86 -3.75
N LYS A 184 29.34 0.82 -4.24
CA LYS A 184 30.03 2.07 -4.56
C LYS A 184 29.51 2.56 -5.91
N ASP A 185 28.59 3.53 -5.80
CA ASP A 185 28.26 4.52 -6.80
C ASP A 185 27.37 4.07 -7.97
N ALA A 186 26.26 3.36 -7.74
CA ALA A 186 25.28 3.05 -8.79
C ALA A 186 24.79 4.32 -9.52
N GLU A 187 24.55 5.42 -8.81
CA GLU A 187 24.14 6.70 -9.41
C GLU A 187 25.22 7.34 -10.28
N LYS A 188 26.52 7.24 -9.90
CA LYS A 188 27.61 7.78 -10.74
C LYS A 188 27.75 7.03 -12.06
N ARG A 189 27.06 5.90 -12.22
CA ARG A 189 27.02 5.08 -13.45
C ARG A 189 25.84 5.45 -14.35
N LEU A 190 24.85 6.20 -13.83
CA LEU A 190 23.63 6.59 -14.52
C LEU A 190 23.68 8.05 -15.01
N VAL A 191 24.85 8.52 -15.42
CA VAL A 191 25.07 9.89 -15.92
C VAL A 191 25.45 9.90 -17.41
N ALA A 192 25.22 11.03 -18.08
CA ALA A 192 25.55 11.22 -19.49
C ALA A 192 27.04 10.94 -19.79
N GLY A 193 27.30 10.29 -20.93
CA GLY A 193 28.62 9.82 -21.39
C GLY A 193 29.19 8.62 -20.63
N VAL A 194 28.53 8.16 -19.55
CA VAL A 194 28.95 7.01 -18.74
C VAL A 194 27.99 5.84 -18.89
N ILE A 195 26.68 6.10 -18.91
CA ILE A 195 25.66 5.04 -18.94
C ILE A 195 25.75 4.15 -20.18
N GLU A 196 26.09 4.71 -21.35
CA GLU A 196 26.31 3.95 -22.59
C GLU A 196 27.51 2.98 -22.49
N LYS A 197 28.54 3.34 -21.72
CA LYS A 197 29.74 2.51 -21.51
C LYS A 197 29.45 1.27 -20.66
N TYR A 198 28.27 1.21 -20.04
CA TYR A 198 27.80 0.02 -19.35
C TYR A 198 27.29 -1.09 -20.29
N GLY A 199 27.19 -0.89 -21.61
CA GLY A 199 26.86 -1.95 -22.58
C GLY A 199 25.36 -2.15 -22.74
N GLN A 200 24.86 -3.40 -22.72
CA GLN A 200 23.43 -3.74 -22.84
C GLN A 200 22.73 -3.67 -21.47
N PRO A 201 22.08 -2.54 -21.08
CA PRO A 201 21.53 -2.34 -19.73
C PRO A 201 20.41 -3.32 -19.41
N GLU A 202 19.58 -3.66 -20.40
CA GLU A 202 18.50 -4.62 -20.25
C GLU A 202 19.03 -6.02 -19.89
N GLU A 203 20.08 -6.49 -20.57
CA GLU A 203 20.67 -7.79 -20.27
C GLU A 203 21.34 -7.82 -18.89
N ARG A 204 21.87 -6.70 -18.41
CA ARG A 204 22.38 -6.60 -17.03
C ARG A 204 21.25 -6.73 -16.02
N MET A 205 20.12 -6.08 -16.26
CA MET A 205 18.95 -6.21 -15.40
C MET A 205 18.44 -7.65 -15.41
N ARG A 206 18.34 -8.29 -16.57
CA ARG A 206 18.03 -9.73 -16.67
C ARG A 206 19.02 -10.58 -15.89
N ALA A 207 20.32 -10.33 -16.01
CA ALA A 207 21.34 -11.04 -15.26
C ALA A 207 21.22 -10.86 -13.75
N ASN A 208 20.82 -9.68 -13.26
CA ASN A 208 20.51 -9.47 -11.84
C ASN A 208 19.29 -10.30 -11.40
N TYR A 209 18.25 -10.37 -12.22
CA TYR A 209 17.08 -11.21 -11.92
C TYR A 209 17.41 -12.71 -11.90
N ARG A 210 18.29 -13.19 -12.80
CA ARG A 210 18.79 -14.58 -12.75
C ARG A 210 19.56 -14.85 -11.44
N LYS A 211 20.33 -13.90 -10.94
CA LYS A 211 21.04 -14.05 -9.64
C LYS A 211 20.08 -14.20 -8.47
N TYR A 212 18.88 -13.61 -8.53
CA TYR A 212 17.89 -13.76 -7.47
C TYR A 212 17.51 -15.23 -7.22
N VAL A 213 17.59 -16.10 -8.22
CA VAL A 213 17.36 -17.55 -8.04
C VAL A 213 18.49 -18.22 -7.23
N ALA A 214 19.73 -17.77 -7.41
CA ALA A 214 20.93 -18.34 -6.79
C ALA A 214 21.17 -17.85 -5.37
N GLU A 215 20.89 -16.57 -5.14
CA GLU A 215 21.36 -15.84 -3.96
C GLU A 215 20.29 -15.71 -2.87
N TYR A 216 19.06 -16.17 -3.11
CA TYR A 216 17.91 -15.89 -2.23
C TYR A 216 17.24 -17.14 -1.64
N PRO A 217 17.93 -17.91 -0.76
CA PRO A 217 17.25 -18.60 0.34
C PRO A 217 16.34 -17.65 1.14
N LEU A 218 16.59 -16.34 1.07
CA LEU A 218 15.78 -15.26 1.63
C LEU A 218 14.33 -15.26 1.16
N VAL A 219 14.04 -15.56 -0.11
CA VAL A 219 12.65 -15.68 -0.59
C VAL A 219 11.97 -16.84 0.13
N GLY A 220 12.63 -18.00 0.20
CA GLY A 220 12.12 -19.14 0.97
C GLY A 220 11.95 -18.83 2.46
N GLN A 221 12.90 -18.12 3.08
CA GLN A 221 12.81 -17.70 4.49
C GLN A 221 11.62 -16.75 4.73
N ALA A 222 11.43 -15.75 3.86
CA ALA A 222 10.31 -14.83 3.95
C ALA A 222 8.97 -15.57 3.84
N LEU A 223 8.83 -16.41 2.82
CA LEU A 223 7.59 -17.16 2.57
C LEU A 223 7.30 -18.15 3.70
N ARG A 224 8.29 -18.87 4.21
CA ARG A 224 8.11 -19.74 5.39
C ARG A 224 7.75 -18.96 6.64
N SER A 225 8.35 -17.79 6.86
CA SER A 225 7.99 -16.91 7.97
C SER A 225 6.55 -16.40 7.85
N MET A 226 6.13 -15.95 6.67
CA MET A 226 4.74 -15.53 6.41
C MET A 226 3.75 -16.67 6.66
N ALA A 227 4.06 -17.86 6.14
CA ALA A 227 3.26 -19.06 6.31
C ALA A 227 3.11 -19.45 7.79
N ALA A 228 4.19 -19.36 8.57
CA ALA A 228 4.18 -19.67 9.99
C ALA A 228 3.39 -18.63 10.81
N GLU A 229 3.47 -17.36 10.45
CA GLU A 229 2.84 -16.29 11.21
C GLU A 229 1.37 -16.12 10.91
N ARG A 230 0.98 -16.24 9.63
CA ARG A 230 -0.43 -16.13 9.18
C ARG A 230 -1.06 -14.79 9.55
N ARG A 231 -0.27 -13.72 9.64
CA ARG A 231 -0.69 -12.35 9.97
C ARG A 231 -0.44 -11.42 8.80
N PRO A 232 -1.16 -10.28 8.73
CA PRO A 232 -0.91 -9.32 7.67
C PRO A 232 0.54 -8.82 7.69
N ALA A 233 1.15 -8.75 6.50
CA ALA A 233 2.56 -8.49 6.34
C ALA A 233 2.81 -7.49 5.22
N LEU A 234 3.93 -6.76 5.30
CA LEU A 234 4.40 -5.86 4.26
C LEU A 234 5.80 -6.25 3.80
N VAL A 235 6.03 -6.25 2.49
CA VAL A 235 7.33 -6.53 1.87
C VAL A 235 7.83 -5.29 1.16
N HIS A 236 9.06 -4.88 1.41
CA HIS A 236 9.63 -3.74 0.71
C HIS A 236 11.14 -3.88 0.46
N CYS A 237 11.63 -3.03 -0.43
CA CYS A 237 13.04 -2.74 -0.62
C CYS A 237 13.16 -1.21 -0.75
N VAL A 238 14.13 -0.68 -1.51
CA VAL A 238 14.20 0.78 -1.76
C VAL A 238 13.03 1.25 -2.63
N ASN A 239 12.91 0.69 -3.84
CA ASN A 239 11.92 1.11 -4.82
C ASN A 239 10.69 0.20 -4.89
N GLY A 240 10.60 -0.85 -4.06
CA GLY A 240 9.48 -1.80 -4.11
C GLY A 240 9.34 -2.56 -5.43
N LYS A 241 10.36 -2.50 -6.30
CA LYS A 241 10.33 -2.98 -7.69
C LYS A 241 10.97 -4.37 -7.84
N ASP A 242 12.29 -4.46 -7.69
CA ASP A 242 13.05 -5.65 -8.11
C ASP A 242 12.99 -6.77 -7.08
N ARG A 243 13.66 -6.60 -5.93
CA ARG A 243 13.68 -7.59 -4.83
C ARG A 243 12.26 -7.87 -4.31
N THR A 244 11.49 -6.81 -4.07
CA THR A 244 10.07 -6.94 -3.68
C THR A 244 9.24 -7.60 -4.76
N GLY A 245 9.45 -7.26 -6.03
CA GLY A 245 8.70 -7.83 -7.16
C GLY A 245 8.95 -9.31 -7.33
N VAL A 246 10.20 -9.77 -7.20
CA VAL A 246 10.53 -11.20 -7.25
C VAL A 246 9.88 -11.97 -6.10
N LEU A 247 9.94 -11.45 -4.87
CA LEU A 247 9.30 -12.10 -3.73
C LEU A 247 7.78 -12.18 -3.92
N CYS A 248 7.14 -11.06 -4.30
CA CYS A 248 5.69 -11.01 -4.52
C CYS A 248 5.25 -11.89 -5.69
N ALA A 249 5.99 -11.90 -6.80
CA ALA A 249 5.72 -12.76 -7.94
C ALA A 249 5.81 -14.25 -7.57
N THR A 250 6.81 -14.61 -6.77
CA THR A 250 6.97 -15.98 -6.26
C THR A 250 5.82 -16.35 -5.32
N LEU A 251 5.43 -15.46 -4.41
CA LEU A 251 4.29 -15.65 -3.51
C LEU A 251 2.98 -15.88 -4.30
N LEU A 252 2.71 -15.03 -5.30
CA LEU A 252 1.52 -15.14 -6.14
C LEU A 252 1.48 -16.47 -6.90
N ARG A 253 2.60 -16.90 -7.50
CA ARG A 253 2.70 -18.21 -8.16
C ARG A 253 2.48 -19.36 -7.19
N VAL A 254 3.05 -19.30 -5.98
CA VAL A 254 2.81 -20.30 -4.91
C VAL A 254 1.34 -20.34 -4.50
N ALA A 255 0.68 -19.18 -4.41
CA ALA A 255 -0.74 -19.08 -4.08
C ALA A 255 -1.65 -19.65 -5.19
N GLY A 256 -1.15 -19.76 -6.43
CA GLY A 256 -1.86 -20.33 -7.57
C GLY A 256 -2.24 -19.34 -8.66
N ALA A 257 -1.71 -18.11 -8.60
CA ALA A 257 -1.92 -17.12 -9.65
C ALA A 257 -1.28 -17.54 -10.99
N THR A 258 -1.95 -17.20 -12.08
CA THR A 258 -1.46 -17.40 -13.45
C THR A 258 -0.25 -16.50 -13.73
N GLU A 259 0.52 -16.83 -14.78
CA GLU A 259 1.65 -16.00 -15.21
C GLU A 259 1.23 -14.59 -15.61
N ALA A 260 0.04 -14.46 -16.20
CA ALA A 260 -0.53 -13.18 -16.58
C ALA A 260 -0.83 -12.31 -15.35
N GLU A 261 -1.50 -12.85 -14.33
CA GLU A 261 -1.79 -12.12 -13.07
C GLU A 261 -0.51 -11.72 -12.33
N VAL A 262 0.49 -12.60 -12.32
CA VAL A 262 1.79 -12.34 -11.69
C VAL A 262 2.54 -11.22 -12.42
N MET A 263 2.54 -11.25 -13.76
CA MET A 263 3.17 -10.23 -14.58
C MET A 263 2.44 -8.89 -14.46
N GLU A 264 1.11 -8.90 -14.42
CA GLU A 264 0.29 -7.72 -14.21
C GLU A 264 0.60 -7.07 -12.86
N ASP A 265 0.62 -7.84 -11.75
CA ASP A 265 1.01 -7.32 -10.44
C ASP A 265 2.42 -6.73 -10.46
N TYR A 266 3.38 -7.42 -11.10
CA TYR A 266 4.76 -6.96 -11.17
C TYR A 266 4.90 -5.63 -11.92
N LEU A 267 4.30 -5.51 -13.11
CA LEU A 267 4.42 -4.32 -13.97
C LEU A 267 3.65 -3.12 -13.43
N ARG A 268 2.66 -3.34 -12.56
CA ARG A 268 1.86 -2.29 -11.94
C ARG A 268 2.70 -1.22 -11.22
N VAL A 269 3.89 -1.59 -10.73
CA VAL A 269 4.85 -0.67 -10.12
C VAL A 269 5.23 0.51 -11.03
N ASN A 270 5.20 0.34 -12.36
CA ASN A 270 5.46 1.43 -13.30
C ASN A 270 4.36 2.50 -13.26
N ASN A 271 3.12 2.08 -13.07
CA ASN A 271 1.98 2.99 -12.94
C ASN A 271 1.96 3.63 -11.56
N ASP A 272 2.15 2.82 -10.50
CA ASP A 272 2.15 3.32 -9.12
C ASP A 272 3.29 4.33 -8.86
N HIS A 273 4.40 4.22 -9.59
CA HIS A 273 5.59 5.07 -9.45
C HIS A 273 5.81 5.99 -10.65
N ALA A 274 4.81 6.19 -11.52
CA ALA A 274 4.99 6.94 -12.78
C ALA A 274 5.56 8.35 -12.56
N ASP A 275 5.09 9.04 -11.52
CA ASP A 275 5.57 10.38 -11.14
C ASP A 275 7.02 10.35 -10.63
N LEU A 276 7.38 9.36 -9.81
CA LEU A 276 8.73 9.17 -9.29
C LEU A 276 9.72 8.80 -10.41
N ILE A 277 9.30 7.93 -11.34
CA ILE A 277 10.10 7.55 -12.51
C ILE A 277 10.35 8.78 -13.39
N ALA A 278 9.31 9.58 -13.67
CA ALA A 278 9.44 10.79 -14.46
C ALA A 278 10.36 11.82 -13.80
N ALA A 279 10.21 12.06 -12.50
CA ALA A 279 11.05 12.98 -11.74
C ALA A 279 12.53 12.55 -11.74
N GLU A 280 12.78 11.25 -11.53
CA GLU A 280 14.14 10.71 -11.53
C GLU A 280 14.78 10.71 -12.92
N ALA A 281 14.01 10.37 -13.95
CA ALA A 281 14.43 10.46 -15.35
C ALA A 281 14.79 11.89 -15.74
N GLN A 282 14.03 12.89 -15.27
CA GLN A 282 14.34 14.29 -15.49
C GLN A 282 15.63 14.71 -14.75
N ARG A 283 15.77 14.29 -13.49
CA ARG A 283 16.94 14.61 -12.64
C ARG A 283 18.24 14.07 -13.22
N LEU A 284 18.23 12.82 -13.70
CA LEU A 284 19.41 12.12 -14.21
C LEU A 284 19.64 12.30 -15.71
N GLY A 285 18.58 12.57 -16.47
CA GLY A 285 18.59 12.61 -17.93
C GLY A 285 19.11 13.90 -18.55
N ALA A 286 19.56 14.88 -17.75
CA ALA A 286 20.10 16.13 -18.25
C ALA A 286 21.36 15.88 -19.10
N GLY A 287 21.36 16.36 -20.35
CA GLY A 287 22.47 16.18 -21.28
C GLY A 287 22.60 14.79 -21.90
N MET A 288 21.67 13.86 -21.63
CA MET A 288 21.66 12.53 -22.26
C MET A 288 21.11 12.57 -23.69
N THR A 289 21.69 11.73 -24.55
CA THR A 289 21.11 11.37 -25.85
C THR A 289 19.83 10.54 -25.69
N ALA A 290 19.09 10.34 -26.77
CA ALA A 290 17.91 9.47 -26.77
C ALA A 290 18.26 8.03 -26.33
N HIS A 291 19.37 7.48 -26.84
CA HIS A 291 19.82 6.14 -26.48
C HIS A 291 20.19 6.01 -25.00
N GLU A 292 20.90 7.00 -24.45
CA GLU A 292 21.25 7.01 -23.03
C GLU A 292 20.02 7.16 -22.13
N ARG A 293 19.03 7.92 -22.58
CA ARG A 293 17.74 8.01 -21.90
C ARG A 293 17.02 6.66 -21.90
N ASP A 294 17.00 5.94 -23.02
CA ASP A 294 16.41 4.59 -23.08
C ASP A 294 17.15 3.61 -22.15
N CYS A 295 18.48 3.73 -22.07
CA CYS A 295 19.29 2.99 -21.11
C CYS A 295 18.89 3.32 -19.67
N LEU A 296 18.74 4.60 -19.34
CA LEU A 296 18.31 5.06 -18.01
C LEU A 296 16.92 4.51 -17.66
N MET A 297 15.95 4.61 -18.57
CA MET A 297 14.60 4.08 -18.37
C MET A 297 14.60 2.58 -18.10
N SER A 298 15.51 1.83 -18.73
CA SER A 298 15.68 0.39 -18.47
C SER A 298 16.04 0.08 -17.00
N PHE A 299 16.73 0.99 -16.29
CA PHE A 299 17.02 0.86 -14.87
C PHE A 299 15.88 1.35 -13.97
N LEU A 300 15.11 2.35 -14.40
CA LEU A 300 14.03 2.94 -13.61
C LEU A 300 12.76 2.08 -13.65
N GLU A 301 12.40 1.54 -14.81
CA GLU A 301 11.17 0.77 -15.04
C GLU A 301 11.29 -0.71 -14.66
N ALA A 302 10.15 -1.32 -14.36
CA ALA A 302 9.98 -2.77 -14.41
C ALA A 302 9.70 -3.18 -15.86
N ARG A 303 10.28 -4.29 -16.31
CA ARG A 303 10.09 -4.78 -17.69
C ARG A 303 9.77 -6.27 -17.69
N PRO A 304 8.90 -6.76 -18.59
CA PRO A 304 8.52 -8.17 -18.63
C PRO A 304 9.74 -9.10 -18.73
N SER A 305 10.74 -8.71 -19.52
CA SER A 305 11.97 -9.46 -19.75
C SER A 305 12.78 -9.72 -18.47
N TYR A 306 12.63 -8.89 -17.44
CA TYR A 306 13.32 -9.04 -16.16
C TYR A 306 12.72 -10.16 -15.33
N LEU A 307 11.42 -10.11 -15.09
CA LEU A 307 10.73 -11.15 -14.34
C LEU A 307 10.72 -12.48 -15.11
N GLN A 308 10.60 -12.43 -16.44
CA GLN A 308 10.75 -13.63 -17.27
C GLN A 308 12.12 -14.26 -17.09
N ALA A 309 13.21 -13.48 -17.10
CA ALA A 309 14.56 -14.01 -16.88
C ALA A 309 14.72 -14.67 -15.50
N TYR A 310 13.98 -14.22 -14.47
CA TYR A 310 13.93 -14.90 -13.18
C TYR A 310 13.26 -16.27 -13.28
N PHE A 311 12.07 -16.36 -13.86
CA PHE A 311 11.36 -17.64 -14.01
C PHE A 311 12.07 -18.61 -14.97
N ASP A 312 12.63 -18.12 -16.08
CA ASP A 312 13.46 -18.93 -16.98
C ASP A 312 14.65 -19.55 -16.24
N GLU A 313 15.27 -18.79 -15.33
CA GLU A 313 16.39 -19.27 -14.53
C GLU A 313 15.94 -20.26 -13.44
N VAL A 314 14.73 -20.10 -12.91
CA VAL A 314 14.08 -21.10 -12.03
C VAL A 314 13.94 -22.42 -12.78
N ASP A 315 13.33 -22.41 -13.97
CA ASP A 315 13.13 -23.61 -14.79
C ASP A 315 14.47 -24.22 -15.22
N ARG A 316 15.45 -23.39 -15.60
CA ARG A 316 16.79 -23.86 -15.99
C ARG A 316 17.51 -24.59 -14.84
N ARG A 317 17.33 -24.16 -13.59
CA ARG A 317 18.04 -24.73 -12.43
C ARG A 317 17.32 -25.89 -11.76
N TYR A 318 16.00 -25.81 -11.68
CA TYR A 318 15.19 -26.77 -10.92
C TYR A 318 14.34 -27.66 -11.83
N GLY A 319 14.27 -27.38 -13.14
CA GLY A 319 13.48 -28.13 -14.12
C GLY A 319 11.99 -27.74 -14.15
N SER A 320 11.46 -27.21 -13.05
CA SER A 320 10.12 -26.63 -12.97
C SER A 320 9.96 -25.70 -11.77
N PHE A 321 8.92 -24.86 -11.78
CA PHE A 321 8.54 -24.06 -10.62
C PHE A 321 8.18 -24.92 -9.39
N ASP A 322 7.51 -26.07 -9.57
CA ASP A 322 7.17 -26.97 -8.45
C ASP A 322 8.42 -27.55 -7.78
N ALA A 323 9.43 -27.93 -8.57
CA ALA A 323 10.71 -28.38 -8.04
C ALA A 323 11.41 -27.24 -7.29
N TYR A 324 11.34 -26.00 -7.79
CA TYR A 324 11.87 -24.83 -7.08
C TYR A 324 11.16 -24.57 -5.75
N VAL A 325 9.84 -24.71 -5.69
CA VAL A 325 9.06 -24.57 -4.44
C VAL A 325 9.51 -25.59 -3.39
N ARG A 326 9.73 -26.84 -3.78
CA ARG A 326 10.15 -27.92 -2.88
C ARG A 326 11.62 -27.85 -2.50
N GLU A 327 12.50 -27.68 -3.49
CA GLU A 327 13.95 -27.88 -3.35
C GLU A 327 14.72 -26.57 -3.15
N GLY A 328 14.24 -25.48 -3.75
CA GLY A 328 14.87 -24.15 -3.62
C GLY A 328 14.28 -23.33 -2.47
N LEU A 329 12.95 -23.28 -2.35
CA LEU A 329 12.26 -22.50 -1.32
C LEU A 329 12.02 -23.28 -0.02
N HIS A 330 12.07 -24.61 -0.09
CA HIS A 330 11.77 -25.53 1.02
C HIS A 330 10.39 -25.29 1.63
N LEU A 331 9.37 -25.09 0.79
CA LEU A 331 7.98 -24.95 1.24
C LEU A 331 7.33 -26.32 1.36
N THR A 332 6.71 -26.57 2.52
CA THR A 332 5.88 -27.76 2.73
C THR A 332 4.48 -27.54 2.16
N PRO A 333 3.70 -28.60 1.91
CA PRO A 333 2.30 -28.46 1.48
C PRO A 333 1.48 -27.57 2.41
N GLU A 334 1.65 -27.70 3.72
CA GLU A 334 0.95 -26.89 4.73
C GLU A 334 1.34 -25.42 4.63
N ALA A 335 2.62 -25.12 4.38
CA ALA A 335 3.07 -23.74 4.19
C ALA A 335 2.45 -23.12 2.94
N ILE A 336 2.33 -23.88 1.84
CA ILE A 336 1.68 -23.43 0.60
C ILE A 336 0.21 -23.10 0.86
N GLU A 337 -0.52 -23.94 1.59
CA GLU A 337 -1.91 -23.67 1.96
C GLU A 337 -2.05 -22.40 2.80
N GLN A 338 -1.14 -22.16 3.76
CA GLN A 338 -1.17 -20.93 4.56
C GLN A 338 -0.86 -19.68 3.74
N LEU A 339 0.05 -19.76 2.78
CA LEU A 339 0.36 -18.65 1.89
C LEU A 339 -0.83 -18.35 0.96
N ARG A 340 -1.49 -19.37 0.42
CA ARG A 340 -2.72 -19.20 -0.38
C ARG A 340 -3.80 -18.48 0.41
N ALA A 341 -4.10 -18.95 1.62
CA ALA A 341 -5.09 -18.31 2.50
C ALA A 341 -4.70 -16.90 2.98
N LEU A 342 -3.43 -16.51 2.86
CA LEU A 342 -2.97 -15.16 3.20
C LEU A 342 -3.11 -14.19 2.03
N VAL A 343 -2.90 -14.65 0.80
CA VAL A 343 -3.01 -13.82 -0.41
C VAL A 343 -4.48 -13.57 -0.78
N GLY A 344 -5.36 -14.54 -0.54
CA GLY A 344 -6.78 -14.48 -0.90
C GLY A 344 -7.19 -15.75 -1.61
#